data_AF-A0A353D9Z0-F1
#
_entry.id   AF-A0A353D9Z0-F1
#
_cell.length_a   1.000
_cell.length_b   1.000
_cell.length_c   1.000
_cell.angle_alpha   90.00
_cell.angle_beta   90.00
_cell.angle_gamma   90.00
#
_symmetry.space_group_name_H-M   'P 1'
#
loop_
_entity.id
_entity.type
_entity.pdbx_description
1 polymer ?
#
loop_
_entity_poly.entity_id
_entity_poly.type
_entity_poly.pdbx_seq_one_letter_code
_entity_poly.pdbx_strand_id
1 'polypeptide(L)'
;MDLNTLHTFAAVVTAIVLEAAPFLLLGSLAAGLVEVLAPEGALERLLPASLPGRILAGLLAGLILPSCECGMVPLARRLLRKGLPVAAAVPYMLAGPVVNPVCLLSTWVAYRGDWTMV
;
A
#
# COMPACT_ATOMS: atom_id res chain seq x y z
N MET A 1 -16.99 -2.01 -33.45
CA MET A 1 -16.95 -1.60 -32.03
C MET A 1 -18.10 -0.65 -31.82
N ASP A 2 -19.11 -1.05 -31.05
CA ASP A 2 -20.31 -0.25 -30.87
C ASP A 2 -20.02 1.01 -30.05
N LEU A 3 -20.63 2.13 -30.46
CA LEU A 3 -20.54 3.42 -29.78
C LEU A 3 -20.96 3.30 -28.30
N ASN A 4 -21.92 2.43 -28.01
CA ASN A 4 -22.40 2.17 -26.65
C ASN A 4 -21.35 1.49 -25.75
N THR A 5 -20.56 0.58 -26.31
CA THR A 5 -19.44 -0.06 -25.61
C THR A 5 -18.34 0.96 -25.29
N LEU A 6 -18.09 1.91 -26.19
CA LEU A 6 -17.12 2.99 -25.97
C LEU A 6 -17.59 3.95 -24.84
N HIS A 7 -18.87 4.28 -24.80
CA HIS A 7 -19.45 5.08 -23.71
C HIS A 7 -19.42 4.35 -22.36
N THR A 8 -19.72 3.05 -22.36
CA THR A 8 -19.68 2.24 -21.13
C THR A 8 -18.25 2.12 -20.61
N PHE A 9 -17.30 1.87 -21.50
CA PHE A 9 -15.88 1.85 -21.17
C PHE A 9 -15.41 3.18 -20.57
N ALA A 10 -15.72 4.30 -21.23
CA ALA A 10 -15.36 5.63 -20.73
C ALA A 10 -15.98 5.91 -19.36
N ALA A 11 -17.26 5.58 -19.17
CA ALA A 11 -17.96 5.78 -17.91
C ALA A 11 -17.33 4.99 -16.76
N VAL A 12 -17.00 3.71 -16.97
CA VAL A 12 -16.37 2.86 -15.95
C VAL A 12 -14.97 3.36 -15.59
N VAL A 13 -14.15 3.73 -16.59
CA VAL A 13 -12.82 4.28 -16.34
C VAL A 13 -12.90 5.58 -15.54
N THR A 14 -13.77 6.51 -15.94
CA THR A 14 -13.94 7.79 -15.22
C THR A 14 -14.45 7.58 -13.80
N ALA A 15 -15.37 6.62 -13.59
CA ALA A 15 -15.86 6.27 -12.27
C ALA A 15 -14.73 5.75 -11.36
N ILE A 16 -13.94 4.78 -11.83
CA ILE A 16 -12.82 4.21 -11.06
C ILE A 16 -11.79 5.29 -10.71
N VAL A 17 -11.47 6.20 -11.66
CA VAL A 17 -10.52 7.29 -11.42
C VAL A 17 -11.07 8.25 -10.35
N LEU A 18 -12.34 8.66 -10.45
CA LEU A 18 -12.96 9.56 -9.48
C LEU A 18 -13.07 8.92 -8.09
N GLU A 19 -13.33 7.62 -8.03
CA GLU A 19 -13.45 6.88 -6.77
C GLU A 19 -12.09 6.67 -6.11
N ALA A 20 -11.06 6.29 -6.88
CA ALA A 20 -9.72 6.03 -6.36
C ALA A 20 -8.95 7.33 -6.03
N ALA A 21 -9.18 8.42 -6.76
CA ALA A 21 -8.48 9.69 -6.60
C ALA A 21 -8.45 10.23 -5.16
N PRO A 22 -9.56 10.34 -4.41
CA PRO A 22 -9.53 10.87 -3.04
C PRO A 22 -8.71 9.99 -2.10
N PHE A 23 -8.80 8.65 -2.21
CA PHE A 23 -8.04 7.73 -1.38
C PHE A 23 -6.55 7.74 -1.72
N LEU A 24 -6.20 7.81 -3.01
CA LEU A 24 -4.83 7.97 -3.49
C LEU A 24 -4.22 9.30 -3.02
N LEU A 25 -4.97 10.39 -3.10
CA LEU A 25 -4.54 11.71 -2.62
C LEU A 25 -4.29 11.69 -1.12
N LEU A 26 -5.25 11.19 -0.33
CA LEU A 26 -5.10 11.07 1.13
C LEU A 26 -3.92 10.18 1.52
N GLY A 27 -3.77 9.02 0.88
CA GLY A 27 -2.64 8.12 1.09
C GLY A 27 -1.31 8.76 0.73
N SER A 28 -1.23 9.48 -0.39
CA SER A 28 -0.03 10.19 -0.83
C SER A 28 0.34 11.37 0.08
N LEU A 29 -0.65 12.07 0.63
CA LEU A 29 -0.48 13.14 1.60
C LEU A 29 0.04 12.59 2.92
N ALA A 30 -0.58 11.54 3.45
CA ALA A 30 -0.12 10.87 4.67
C ALA A 30 1.31 10.34 4.51
N ALA A 31 1.60 9.69 3.36
CA ALA A 31 2.93 9.24 2.99
C ALA A 31 3.96 10.39 2.94
N GLY A 32 3.60 11.52 2.31
CA GLY A 32 4.44 12.72 2.27
C GLY A 32 4.64 13.36 3.63
N LEU A 33 3.62 13.33 4.50
CA LEU A 33 3.70 13.85 5.85
C LEU A 33 4.61 12.98 6.72
N VAL A 34 4.53 11.66 6.60
CA VAL A 34 5.49 10.73 7.22
C VAL A 34 6.89 10.95 6.67
N GLU A 35 7.04 11.17 5.36
CA GLU A 35 8.33 11.50 4.75
C GLU A 35 8.92 12.77 5.37
N VAL A 36 8.14 13.85 5.56
CA VAL A 36 8.65 15.12 6.12
C VAL A 36 8.84 15.06 7.65
N LEU A 37 7.93 14.43 8.37
CA LEU A 37 7.97 14.33 9.83
C LEU A 37 8.98 13.30 10.34
N ALA A 38 9.31 12.27 9.56
CA ALA A 38 10.28 11.27 9.96
C ALA A 38 11.71 11.86 9.94
N PRO A 39 12.39 11.94 11.10
CA PRO A 39 13.75 12.46 11.16
C PRO A 39 14.74 11.59 10.38
N GLU A 40 15.79 12.21 9.87
CA GLU A 40 16.90 11.51 9.22
C GLU A 40 17.53 10.50 10.21
N GLY A 41 17.68 9.24 9.79
CA GLY A 41 18.17 8.16 10.67
C GLY A 41 17.15 7.56 11.64
N ALA A 42 15.89 8.04 11.67
CA ALA A 42 14.83 7.39 12.46
C ALA A 42 14.60 5.95 11.99
N LEU A 43 14.71 5.72 10.69
CA LEU A 43 14.56 4.41 10.07
C LEU A 43 15.75 3.50 10.43
N GLU A 44 16.98 4.01 10.42
CA GLU A 44 18.15 3.22 10.84
C GLU A 44 18.14 2.89 12.34
N ARG A 45 17.58 3.75 13.19
CA ARG A 45 17.41 3.50 14.63
C ARG A 45 16.25 2.57 14.96
N LEU A 46 15.17 2.64 14.18
CA LEU A 46 13.96 1.84 14.40
C LEU A 46 14.09 0.45 13.78
N LEU A 47 14.82 0.31 12.68
CA LEU A 47 15.04 -0.99 12.06
C LEU A 47 16.17 -1.75 12.76
N PRO A 48 15.95 -3.05 13.06
CA PRO A 48 16.99 -3.88 13.63
C PRO A 48 18.19 -4.03 12.66
N ALA A 49 19.38 -4.20 13.24
CA ALA A 49 20.61 -4.39 12.46
C ALA A 49 20.64 -5.72 11.70
N SER A 50 19.93 -6.73 12.21
CA SER A 50 19.86 -8.07 11.61
C SER A 50 18.98 -8.11 10.36
N LEU A 51 19.42 -8.83 9.32
CA LEU A 51 18.66 -9.02 8.07
C LEU A 51 17.23 -9.56 8.28
N PRO A 52 16.99 -10.62 9.09
CA PRO A 52 15.64 -11.13 9.33
C PRO A 52 14.73 -10.09 9.99
N GLY A 53 15.28 -9.29 10.91
CA GLY A 53 14.54 -8.23 11.57
C GLY A 53 14.11 -7.12 10.60
N ARG A 54 14.93 -6.78 9.61
CA ARG A 54 14.57 -5.79 8.57
C ARG A 54 13.42 -6.29 7.70
N ILE A 55 13.45 -7.58 7.35
CA ILE A 55 12.38 -8.23 6.60
C ILE A 55 11.08 -8.19 7.41
N LEU A 56 11.13 -8.61 8.68
CA LEU A 56 9.96 -8.61 9.55
C LEU A 56 9.39 -7.21 9.76
N ALA A 57 10.25 -6.20 9.94
CA ALA A 57 9.83 -4.80 10.02
C ALA A 57 9.11 -4.34 8.75
N GLY A 58 9.60 -4.73 7.57
CA GLY A 58 8.93 -4.47 6.29
C GLY A 58 7.55 -5.14 6.20
N LEU A 59 7.44 -6.40 6.60
CA LEU A 59 6.17 -7.14 6.63
C LEU A 59 5.15 -6.48 7.56
N LEU A 60 5.58 -6.10 8.77
CA LEU A 60 4.72 -5.42 9.76
C LEU A 60 4.32 -4.02 9.29
N ALA A 61 5.21 -3.30 8.61
CA ALA A 61 4.87 -2.02 8.01
C ALA A 61 3.78 -2.17 6.94
N GLY A 62 3.78 -3.27 6.18
CA GLY A 62 2.73 -3.57 5.19
C GLY A 62 1.36 -3.85 5.82
N LEU A 63 1.35 -4.35 7.05
CA LEU A 63 0.13 -4.58 7.84
C LEU A 63 -0.42 -3.29 8.46
N ILE A 64 0.47 -2.43 8.97
CA ILE A 64 0.11 -1.23 9.73
C ILE A 64 -0.22 -0.06 8.82
N LEU A 65 0.43 0.06 7.66
CA LEU A 65 0.21 1.15 6.73
C LEU A 65 -0.94 0.77 5.78
N PRO A 66 -2.12 1.41 5.89
CA PRO A 66 -3.25 1.18 4.98
C PRO A 66 -2.97 1.89 3.65
N SER A 67 -1.99 1.39 2.90
CA SER A 67 -1.65 1.87 1.58
C SER A 67 -2.35 1.02 0.54
N CYS A 68 -2.98 1.66 -0.46
CA CYS A 68 -3.40 0.95 -1.66
C CYS A 68 -2.15 0.45 -2.42
N GLU A 69 -2.26 -0.69 -3.09
CA GLU A 69 -1.18 -1.26 -3.92
C GLU A 69 -0.61 -0.26 -4.94
N CYS A 70 -1.46 0.63 -5.44
CA CYS A 70 -1.12 1.74 -6.32
C CYS A 70 -0.11 2.73 -5.69
N GLY A 71 -0.14 2.91 -4.37
CA GLY A 71 0.69 3.87 -3.63
C GLY A 71 1.95 3.29 -3.00
N MET A 72 2.08 1.97 -2.92
CA MET A 72 3.22 1.32 -2.25
C MET A 72 4.54 1.54 -2.97
N VAL A 73 4.54 1.47 -4.32
CA VAL A 73 5.74 1.67 -5.14
C VAL A 73 6.34 3.08 -4.95
N PRO A 74 5.59 4.18 -5.13
CA PRO A 74 6.15 5.52 -4.95
C PRO A 74 6.59 5.79 -3.50
N LEU A 75 5.87 5.26 -2.50
CA LEU A 75 6.23 5.40 -1.09
C LEU A 75 7.53 4.64 -0.77
N ALA A 76 7.63 3.37 -1.16
CA ALA A 76 8.85 2.57 -0.98
C ALA A 76 10.05 3.26 -1.63
N ARG A 77 9.89 3.79 -2.86
CA ARG A 77 10.95 4.54 -3.55
C ARG A 77 11.38 5.79 -2.80
N ARG A 78 10.45 6.53 -2.18
CA ARG A 78 10.77 7.69 -1.34
C ARG A 78 11.54 7.29 -0.09
N LEU A 79 11.10 6.25 0.61
CA LEU A 79 11.76 5.74 1.82
C LEU A 79 13.15 5.17 1.53
N LEU A 80 13.34 4.48 0.41
CA LEU A 80 14.65 4.01 -0.06
C LEU A 80 15.65 5.16 -0.22
N ARG A 81 15.22 6.31 -0.80
CA ARG A 81 16.06 7.51 -0.90
C ARG A 81 16.41 8.13 0.44
N LYS A 82 15.60 7.89 1.48
CA LYS A 82 15.85 8.31 2.87
C LYS A 82 16.66 7.29 3.69
N GLY A 83 17.16 6.22 3.07
CA GLY A 83 18.01 5.23 3.74
C GLY A 83 17.29 3.97 4.24
N LEU A 84 16.03 3.73 3.86
CA LEU A 84 15.39 2.44 4.13
C LEU A 84 16.20 1.32 3.45
N PRO A 85 16.60 0.26 4.15
CA PRO A 85 17.22 -0.88 3.49
C PRO A 85 16.22 -1.58 2.56
N VAL A 86 16.70 -2.00 1.39
CA VAL A 86 15.91 -2.75 0.40
C VAL A 86 15.28 -4.01 1.02
N ALA A 87 15.97 -4.62 1.98
CA ALA A 87 15.50 -5.76 2.75
C ALA A 87 14.22 -5.50 3.58
N ALA A 88 13.83 -4.24 3.81
CA ALA A 88 12.55 -3.89 4.43
C ALA A 88 11.55 -3.35 3.38
N ALA A 89 12.03 -2.64 2.36
CA ALA A 89 11.17 -2.08 1.30
C ALA A 89 10.50 -3.17 0.44
N VAL A 90 11.23 -4.21 0.05
CA VAL A 90 10.69 -5.28 -0.79
C VAL A 90 9.64 -6.11 -0.04
N PRO A 91 9.89 -6.56 1.20
CA PRO A 91 8.86 -7.24 1.99
C PRO A 91 7.65 -6.37 2.28
N TYR A 92 7.81 -5.06 2.48
CA TYR A 92 6.69 -4.12 2.59
C TYR A 92 5.78 -4.16 1.35
N MET A 93 6.38 -4.08 0.16
CA MET A 93 5.64 -4.10 -1.12
C MET A 93 4.95 -5.45 -1.38
N LEU A 94 5.54 -6.56 -0.93
CA LEU A 94 4.98 -7.91 -1.05
C LEU A 94 3.87 -8.19 -0.01
N ALA A 95 4.05 -7.71 1.22
CA ALA A 95 3.11 -7.92 2.31
C ALA A 95 1.84 -7.12 2.11
N GLY A 96 1.96 -5.87 1.64
CA GLY A 96 0.82 -4.96 1.55
C GLY A 96 -0.42 -5.56 0.88
N PRO A 97 -0.39 -6.17 -0.31
CA PRO A 97 -1.60 -6.74 -0.91
C PRO A 97 -2.07 -8.03 -0.22
N VAL A 98 -1.17 -8.79 0.42
CA VAL A 98 -1.47 -10.11 1.00
C VAL A 98 -2.08 -10.00 2.39
N VAL A 99 -1.58 -9.08 3.23
CA VAL A 99 -2.00 -8.98 4.64
C VAL A 99 -2.82 -7.73 4.94
N ASN A 100 -3.32 -7.02 3.91
CA ASN A 100 -4.15 -5.83 4.12
C ASN A 100 -5.43 -6.19 4.88
N PRO A 101 -5.63 -5.70 6.12
CA PRO A 101 -6.81 -6.01 6.93
C PRO A 101 -8.10 -5.58 6.23
N VAL A 102 -8.06 -4.47 5.48
CA VAL A 102 -9.21 -3.95 4.74
C VAL A 102 -9.61 -4.90 3.61
N CYS A 103 -8.64 -5.49 2.91
CA CYS A 103 -8.91 -6.50 1.86
C CYS A 103 -9.41 -7.82 2.46
N LEU A 104 -8.80 -8.27 3.56
CA LEU A 104 -9.24 -9.48 4.27
C LEU A 104 -10.69 -9.31 4.77
N LEU A 105 -11.00 -8.18 5.38
CA LEU A 105 -12.34 -7.86 5.86
C LEU A 105 -13.35 -7.72 4.71
N SER A 106 -12.99 -7.04 3.62
CA SER A 106 -13.90 -6.86 2.48
C SER A 106 -14.23 -8.20 1.82
N THR A 107 -13.25 -9.08 1.69
CA THR A 107 -13.44 -10.44 1.15
C THR A 107 -14.29 -11.27 2.09
N TRP A 108 -14.00 -11.24 3.40
CA TRP A 108 -14.80 -11.95 4.41
C TRP A 108 -16.26 -11.51 4.42
N VAL A 109 -16.52 -10.20 4.33
CA VAL A 109 -17.89 -9.65 4.24
C VAL A 109 -18.57 -10.03 2.92
N ALA A 110 -17.85 -9.95 1.80
CA ALA A 110 -18.41 -10.27 0.47
C ALA A 110 -18.86 -11.75 0.38
N TYR A 111 -18.10 -12.67 0.97
CA TYR A 111 -18.41 -14.10 0.97
C TYR A 111 -19.19 -14.57 2.20
N ARG A 112 -19.89 -13.66 2.89
CA ARG A 112 -20.77 -13.97 4.04
C ARG A 112 -20.08 -14.76 5.17
N GLY A 113 -18.78 -14.52 5.38
CA GLY A 113 -18.02 -15.10 6.48
C GLY A 113 -17.36 -16.45 6.20
N ASP A 114 -17.28 -16.88 4.94
CA ASP A 114 -16.58 -18.10 4.55
C ASP A 114 -15.04 -17.88 4.55
N TRP A 115 -14.35 -18.50 5.50
CA TRP A 115 -12.89 -18.42 5.65
C TRP A 115 -12.10 -19.21 4.59
N THR A 116 -12.76 -20.02 3.77
CA THR A 116 -12.06 -20.73 2.67
C THR A 116 -11.68 -19.81 1.51
N MET A 117 -12.31 -18.62 1.45
CA MET A 117 -12.15 -17.64 0.37
C MET A 117 -11.29 -16.42 0.77
N VAL A 118 -10.80 -16.38 2.02
CA VAL A 118 -10.01 -15.30 2.62
C VAL A 118 -8.63 -15.82 2.99
#